data_AF-A0A6B3EZK4-F1
#
_entry.id   AF-A0A6B3EZK4-F1
#
_cell.length_a   1.000
_cell.length_b   1.000
_cell.length_c   1.000
_cell.angle_alpha   90.00
_cell.angle_beta   90.00
_cell.angle_gamma   90.00
#
_symmetry.space_group_name_H-M   'P 1'
#
loop_
_entity.id
_entity.type
_entity.pdbx_description
1 polymer ?
#
loop_
_entity_poly.entity_id
_entity_poly.type
_entity_poly.pdbx_seq_one_letter_code
_entity_poly.pdbx_strand_id
1 'polypeptide(L)'
;FDTNNPATSKPVRQAVAQLVDRGEIASKVYSPTAEPLYSLVPAAIAGHTNSFFNRYGNPDVAKAKSILEKAGITTPVKFDMYYSKEHYGPAKEKEYKLI
;
A
#
# COMPACT_ATOMS: atom_id res chain seq x y z
N PHE A 1 5.65 -7.94 -2.34
CA PHE A 1 4.75 -8.90 -3.00
C PHE A 1 5.60 -10.01 -3.61
N ASP A 2 5.30 -11.27 -3.32
CA ASP A 2 5.90 -12.41 -4.00
C ASP A 2 5.21 -12.61 -5.37
N THR A 3 5.83 -12.11 -6.43
CA THR A 3 5.23 -12.06 -7.77
C THR A 3 5.02 -13.41 -8.43
N ASN A 4 5.55 -14.50 -7.85
CA ASN A 4 5.30 -15.86 -8.31
C ASN A 4 4.00 -16.43 -7.73
N ASN A 5 3.46 -15.81 -6.67
CA ASN A 5 2.18 -16.19 -6.07
C ASN A 5 1.00 -15.52 -6.82
N PRO A 6 0.02 -16.29 -7.34
CA PRO A 6 -1.17 -15.75 -7.99
C PRO A 6 -1.97 -14.76 -7.13
N ALA A 7 -1.96 -14.94 -5.80
CA ALA A 7 -2.58 -14.02 -4.84
C ALA A 7 -1.92 -12.64 -4.82
N THR A 8 -0.77 -12.44 -5.48
CA THR A 8 -0.15 -11.13 -5.67
C THR A 8 0.03 -10.76 -7.14
N SER A 9 -0.81 -11.29 -8.02
CA SER A 9 -0.84 -10.90 -9.44
C SER A 9 -0.98 -9.38 -9.62
N LYS A 10 -0.61 -8.87 -10.81
CA LYS A 10 -0.59 -7.41 -11.08
C LYS A 10 -1.91 -6.71 -10.72
N PRO A 11 -3.10 -7.22 -11.10
CA PRO A 11 -4.37 -6.60 -10.72
C PRO A 11 -4.58 -6.57 -9.21
N VAL A 12 -4.19 -7.62 -8.49
CA VAL A 12 -4.27 -7.63 -7.00
C VAL A 12 -3.37 -6.56 -6.41
N ARG A 13 -2.12 -6.43 -6.87
CA ARG A 13 -1.21 -5.37 -6.38
C ARG A 13 -1.76 -3.98 -6.64
N GLN A 14 -2.41 -3.78 -7.79
CA GLN A 14 -3.05 -2.51 -8.14
C GLN A 14 -4.27 -2.25 -7.25
N ALA A 15 -5.07 -3.27 -6.94
CA ALA A 15 -6.18 -3.15 -6.00
C ALA A 15 -5.69 -2.81 -4.59
N VAL A 16 -4.64 -3.48 -4.09
CA VAL A 16 -4.02 -3.14 -2.79
C VAL A 16 -3.49 -1.69 -2.81
N ALA A 17 -2.88 -1.24 -3.90
CA ALA A 17 -2.39 0.14 -4.00
C ALA A 17 -3.52 1.19 -3.88
N GLN A 18 -4.75 0.85 -4.27
CA GLN A 18 -5.95 1.68 -4.10
C GLN A 18 -6.54 1.63 -2.68
N LEU A 19 -6.14 0.67 -1.83
CA LEU A 19 -6.71 0.50 -0.49
C LEU A 19 -5.84 1.09 0.62
N VAL A 20 -4.52 1.11 0.45
CA VAL A 20 -3.60 1.56 1.50
C VAL A 20 -3.62 3.08 1.67
N ASP A 21 -4.19 3.55 2.78
CA ASP A 21 -4.16 4.96 3.19
C ASP A 21 -2.83 5.32 3.88
N ARG A 22 -1.93 5.89 3.08
CA ARG A 22 -0.60 6.31 3.57
C ARG A 22 -0.67 7.57 4.44
N GLY A 23 -1.69 8.41 4.28
CA GLY A 23 -1.92 9.59 5.11
C GLY A 23 -2.36 9.20 6.52
N GLU A 24 -3.30 8.27 6.59
CA GLU A 24 -3.77 7.71 7.85
C GLU A 24 -2.64 6.96 8.59
N ILE A 25 -1.87 6.13 7.90
CA ILE A 25 -0.72 5.43 8.48
C ILE A 25 0.30 6.44 9.03
N ALA A 26 0.71 7.45 8.25
CA ALA A 26 1.69 8.44 8.69
C ALA A 26 1.23 9.18 9.96
N SER A 27 -0.01 9.64 9.96
CA SER A 27 -0.58 10.44 11.06
C SER A 27 -0.87 9.62 12.33
N LYS A 28 -1.39 8.39 12.21
CA LYS A 28 -1.78 7.57 13.38
C LYS A 28 -0.67 6.72 13.97
N VAL A 29 0.30 6.30 13.15
CA VAL A 29 1.30 5.31 13.57
C VAL A 29 2.65 5.94 13.89
N TYR A 30 3.09 6.91 13.10
CA TYR A 30 4.47 7.41 13.16
C TYR A 30 4.58 8.76 13.88
N SER A 31 4.01 9.82 13.32
CA SER A 31 4.02 11.17 13.90
C SER A 31 3.24 12.11 12.97
N PRO A 32 2.61 13.19 13.47
CA PRO A 32 2.12 14.28 12.62
C PRO A 32 3.20 14.90 11.71
N THR A 33 4.48 14.73 12.05
CA THR A 33 5.62 15.21 11.24
C THR A 33 6.08 14.20 10.19
N ALA A 34 5.49 13.00 10.12
CA ALA A 34 5.81 12.01 9.12
C ALA A 34 5.05 12.30 7.82
N GLU A 35 5.74 12.22 6.69
CA GLU A 35 5.14 12.40 5.38
C GLU A 35 4.79 11.05 4.72
N PRO A 36 3.62 10.93 4.08
CA PRO A 36 3.27 9.77 3.27
C PRO A 36 4.27 9.54 2.13
N LEU A 37 4.79 8.32 2.01
CA LEU A 37 5.78 7.98 0.97
C LEU A 37 5.11 7.55 -0.34
N TYR A 38 5.23 8.40 -1.37
CA TYR A 38 4.67 8.16 -2.72
C TYR A 38 5.72 7.98 -3.82
N SER A 39 6.99 7.88 -3.45
CA SER A 39 8.11 7.61 -4.35
C SER A 39 9.14 6.72 -3.68
N LEU A 40 9.87 5.95 -4.49
CA LEU A 40 11.09 5.27 -4.04
C LEU A 40 12.29 6.22 -4.03
N VAL A 41 12.23 7.29 -4.82
CA VAL A 41 13.25 8.34 -4.85
C VAL A 41 12.91 9.37 -3.78
N PRO A 42 13.78 9.62 -2.78
CA PRO A 42 13.58 10.66 -1.77
C PRO A 42 13.28 12.04 -2.37
N ALA A 43 12.44 12.83 -1.69
CA ALA A 43 12.02 14.16 -2.15
C ALA A 43 13.19 15.14 -2.37
N ALA A 44 14.29 14.98 -1.63
CA ALA A 44 15.48 15.81 -1.75
C ALA A 44 16.38 15.48 -2.95
N ILE A 45 16.11 14.39 -3.68
CA ILE A 45 16.93 13.94 -4.80
C ILE A 45 16.31 14.40 -6.12
N ALA A 46 17.14 14.99 -7.00
CA ALA A 46 16.73 15.41 -8.33
C ALA A 46 16.12 14.24 -9.11
N GLY A 47 14.99 14.49 -9.78
CA GLY A 47 14.21 13.44 -10.45
C GLY A 47 13.13 12.79 -9.59
N HIS A 48 12.94 13.25 -8.34
CA HIS A 48 11.79 12.86 -7.54
C HIS A 48 10.47 13.16 -8.26
N THR A 49 9.56 12.20 -8.21
CA THR A 49 8.16 12.35 -8.62
C THR A 49 7.30 11.46 -7.75
N ASN A 50 6.11 11.94 -7.35
CA ASN A 50 5.13 11.20 -6.57
C ASN A 50 4.42 10.13 -7.43
N SER A 51 5.20 9.22 -8.02
CA SER A 51 4.74 8.26 -9.03
C SER A 51 3.57 7.41 -8.54
N PHE A 52 3.58 6.98 -7.27
CA PHE A 52 2.47 6.19 -6.73
C PHE A 52 1.21 7.04 -6.57
N PHE A 53 1.31 8.27 -6.07
CA PHE A 53 0.16 9.17 -5.95
C PHE A 53 -0.38 9.58 -7.33
N ASN A 54 0.48 9.95 -8.27
CA ASN A 54 0.08 10.32 -9.63
C ASN A 54 -0.65 9.17 -10.34
N ARG A 55 -0.33 7.92 -10.00
CA ARG A 55 -0.95 6.73 -10.58
C ARG A 55 -2.24 6.31 -9.89
N TYR A 56 -2.29 6.35 -8.55
CA TYR A 56 -3.38 5.75 -7.77
C TYR A 56 -4.25 6.79 -7.04
N GLY A 57 -3.71 7.97 -6.75
CA GLY A 57 -4.39 9.03 -6.02
C GLY A 57 -4.63 8.69 -4.55
N ASN A 58 -5.72 9.22 -4.02
CA ASN A 58 -6.22 8.87 -2.70
C ASN A 58 -6.84 7.46 -2.70
N PRO A 59 -6.91 6.79 -1.53
CA PRO A 59 -7.54 5.48 -1.43
C PRO A 59 -8.98 5.47 -1.95
N ASP A 60 -9.34 4.41 -2.68
CA ASP A 60 -10.62 4.26 -3.36
C ASP A 60 -11.01 2.78 -3.48
N VAL A 61 -11.88 2.36 -2.56
CA VAL A 61 -12.39 0.97 -2.49
C VAL A 61 -13.15 0.59 -3.76
N ALA A 62 -13.88 1.53 -4.37
CA ALA A 62 -14.65 1.25 -5.59
C ALA A 62 -13.71 0.99 -6.78
N LYS A 63 -12.61 1.74 -6.90
CA LYS A 63 -11.57 1.45 -7.91
C LYS A 63 -10.89 0.11 -7.66
N ALA A 64 -10.56 -0.22 -6.41
CA ALA A 64 -9.97 -1.51 -6.07
C ALA A 64 -10.87 -2.66 -6.52
N LYS A 65 -12.17 -2.59 -6.19
CA LYS A 65 -13.17 -3.57 -6.62
C LYS A 65 -13.27 -3.67 -8.14
N SER A 66 -13.37 -2.53 -8.84
CA SER A 66 -13.42 -2.51 -10.31
C SER A 66 -12.19 -3.12 -10.98
N ILE A 67 -10.99 -2.93 -10.41
CA ILE A 67 -9.75 -3.54 -10.91
C ILE A 67 -9.81 -5.08 -10.83
N LEU A 68 -10.27 -5.62 -9.69
CA LEU A 68 -10.39 -7.07 -9.50
C LEU A 68 -11.46 -7.67 -10.41
N GLU A 69 -12.63 -7.03 -10.51
CA GLU A 69 -13.73 -7.48 -11.39
C GLU A 69 -13.32 -7.51 -12.87
N LYS A 70 -12.67 -6.45 -13.36
CA LYS A 70 -12.16 -6.39 -14.75
C LYS A 70 -11.09 -7.43 -15.04
N ALA A 71 -10.37 -7.88 -14.02
CA ALA A 71 -9.38 -8.94 -14.12
C ALA A 71 -9.98 -10.35 -13.94
N GLY A 72 -11.29 -10.48 -13.73
CA GLY A 72 -11.95 -11.77 -13.49
C GLY A 72 -11.55 -12.42 -12.16
N ILE A 73 -11.09 -11.63 -11.18
CA ILE A 73 -10.63 -12.14 -9.89
C ILE A 73 -11.80 -12.17 -8.91
N THR A 74 -12.15 -13.39 -8.47
CA THR A 74 -13.18 -13.60 -7.47
C THR A 74 -12.69 -13.16 -6.09
N THR A 75 -13.47 -12.33 -5.42
CA THR A 75 -13.24 -11.93 -4.02
C THR A 75 -13.92 -12.90 -3.05
N PRO A 76 -13.38 -13.11 -1.83
CA PRO A 76 -12.17 -12.48 -1.29
C PRO A 76 -10.88 -13.10 -1.84
N VAL A 77 -9.88 -12.26 -2.11
CA VAL A 77 -8.51 -12.73 -2.39
C VAL A 77 -7.84 -13.01 -1.06
N LYS A 78 -7.47 -14.27 -0.80
CA LYS A 78 -6.67 -14.63 0.38
C LYS A 78 -5.21 -14.28 0.13
N PHE A 79 -4.59 -13.56 1.05
CA PHE A 79 -3.17 -13.22 1.01
C PHE A 79 -2.58 -13.29 2.41
N ASP A 80 -1.30 -13.65 2.48
CA ASP A 80 -0.52 -13.58 3.72
C ASP A 80 0.22 -12.24 3.78
N MET A 81 0.11 -11.54 4.90
CA MET A 81 0.94 -10.37 5.19
C MET A 81 1.92 -10.72 6.31
N TYR A 82 3.16 -10.33 6.12
CA TYR A 82 4.24 -10.57 7.07
C TYR A 82 4.76 -9.23 7.60
N TYR A 83 5.02 -9.17 8.91
CA TYR A 83 5.66 -8.02 9.55
C TYR A 83 6.69 -8.49 10.57
N SER A 84 7.74 -7.69 10.78
CA SER A 84 8.75 -7.96 11.82
C SER A 84 8.30 -7.37 13.15
N LYS A 85 8.45 -8.14 14.24
CA LYS A 85 8.19 -7.68 15.62
C LYS A 85 9.40 -7.03 16.27
N GLU A 86 10.60 -7.30 15.77
CA GLU A 86 11.86 -6.96 16.47
C GLU A 86 12.66 -5.86 15.75
N HIS A 87 12.67 -5.85 14.42
CA HIS A 87 13.67 -5.08 13.67
C HIS A 87 13.33 -3.60 13.44
N TYR A 88 12.07 -3.20 13.61
CA TYR A 88 11.60 -1.84 13.29
C TYR A 88 10.71 -1.23 14.38
N GLY A 89 10.77 -1.79 15.59
CA GLY A 89 10.04 -1.31 16.76
C GLY A 89 8.51 -1.50 16.70
N PRO A 90 7.81 -1.05 17.76
CA PRO A 90 6.39 -1.36 17.98
C PRO A 90 5.44 -0.68 16.98
N ALA A 91 5.92 0.33 16.23
CA ALA A 91 5.13 1.00 15.21
C ALA A 91 4.68 0.04 14.09
N LYS A 92 5.47 -1.00 13.77
CA LYS A 92 5.11 -1.96 12.71
C LYS A 92 3.88 -2.79 13.02
N GLU A 93 3.71 -3.19 14.27
CA GLU A 93 2.51 -3.92 14.66
C GLU A 93 1.27 -3.02 14.56
N LYS A 94 1.40 -1.73 14.90
CA LYS A 94 0.32 -0.74 14.77
C LYS A 94 -0.03 -0.46 13.30
N GLU A 95 0.97 -0.27 12.44
CA GLU A 95 0.80 -0.12 10.99
C GLU A 95 0.06 -1.34 10.40
N TYR A 96 0.50 -2.54 10.76
CA TYR A 96 -0.09 -3.77 10.26
C TYR A 96 -1.56 -3.93 10.68
N LYS A 97 -1.92 -3.53 11.91
CA LYS A 97 -3.31 -3.60 12.39
C LYS A 97 -4.23 -2.53 11.78
N LEU A 98 -3.67 -1.49 11.15
CA LEU A 98 -4.42 -0.40 10.54
C LEU A 98 -4.77 -0.70 9.07
N ILE A 99 -4.01 -1.58 8.40
CA ILE A 99 -4.24 -2.04 7.03
C ILE A 99 -5.24 -3.21 7.04
#